data_AF-A0A1S8N2G9-F1
#
_entry.id   AF-A0A1S8N2G9-F1
#
_cell.length_a   1.000
_cell.length_b   1.000
_cell.length_c   1.000
_cell.angle_alpha   90.00
_cell.angle_beta   90.00
_cell.angle_gamma   90.00
#
_symmetry.space_group_name_H-M   'P 1'
#
loop_
_entity.id
_entity.type
_entity.pdbx_description
1 polymer ?
#
loop_
_entity_poly.entity_id
_entity_poly.type
_entity_poly.pdbx_seq_one_letter_code
_entity_poly.pdbx_strand_id
1 'polypeptide(L)'
;MSIKKKLIISFFCLISVLSLFPKITVQADTTGWKNDNGSYYYYKSDNTKSLGWLEINNNWYYFKDDGKMATGWINDNGLKYYFKDSGSMVKGWFQLNNQWYYFNDSGSMATGFIDDNGSIYYFNESGTMTKGWINYNGKKYYFKDSGIMALGWLKIDDNWYYFKDSGAMATGIVNDGSNLYYFNESGNMMSGNGWTQISGKYYYIGANGIVKTGWFKDNSKCYYFNDDGTMAKGWINPDKNWYYMQDDGSMKSSTFFNDKNNWYYLDENGVMKKSDWAQVNSKYYYFLDNGVMAKGWNNINGLSYYFNDDGSMYCNGWLQYDSKWFYLADNGVMKHSMWISVDDKWYYLNEDGTMATNTSIDGWIIDESGVGTKNHQISDKGIKFIADYEAYYPTAYRGQDSQNETIGYGHVIQDGEKFTNLTQAEAKSLLKSDLNIYVSGVNDLTHELNLTSNQFDALVSFSYNCGIHAFTQSKLLKDIKTGASLDTIKDDFCLYIHVTDASGQQIESLGLWRRRMDEYDIYSKGDYTRDYRNR
;
A
#
# COMPACT_ATOMS: atom_id res chain seq x y z
N MET A 1 126.99 3.74 15.02
CA MET A 1 128.45 3.78 14.78
C MET A 1 128.75 3.09 13.46
N SER A 2 129.45 3.79 12.58
CA SER A 2 130.23 3.25 11.45
C SER A 2 129.47 2.54 10.31
N ILE A 3 129.31 3.15 9.11
CA ILE A 3 130.33 3.28 8.03
C ILE A 3 130.43 1.96 7.24
N LYS A 4 130.51 1.87 5.91
CA LYS A 4 130.60 2.80 4.76
C LYS A 4 130.44 1.90 3.50
N LYS A 5 129.80 2.37 2.43
CA LYS A 5 130.42 2.80 1.14
C LYS A 5 131.37 1.77 0.51
N LYS A 6 131.35 1.45 -0.79
CA LYS A 6 131.60 2.33 -1.96
C LYS A 6 131.59 1.45 -3.24
N LEU A 7 130.99 1.87 -4.37
CA LEU A 7 131.62 2.40 -5.62
C LEU A 7 132.52 1.41 -6.40
N ILE A 8 132.75 1.42 -7.74
CA ILE A 8 132.26 2.06 -9.01
C ILE A 8 132.98 1.28 -10.16
N ILE A 9 132.63 1.58 -11.42
CA ILE A 9 133.45 1.59 -12.68
C ILE A 9 132.89 0.55 -13.69
N SER A 10 132.00 0.88 -14.65
CA SER A 10 132.08 1.72 -15.88
C SER A 10 133.01 1.20 -16.99
N PHE A 11 132.46 0.80 -18.15
CA PHE A 11 132.84 1.38 -19.45
C PHE A 11 131.86 1.00 -20.59
N PHE A 12 131.66 1.98 -21.50
CA PHE A 12 130.81 1.99 -22.71
C PHE A 12 131.40 1.18 -23.88
N CYS A 13 130.60 0.66 -24.82
CA CYS A 13 130.37 1.32 -26.14
C CYS A 13 129.52 0.49 -27.13
N LEU A 14 128.80 1.25 -27.98
CA LEU A 14 128.48 1.08 -29.41
C LEU A 14 127.01 0.86 -29.81
N ILE A 15 126.58 1.74 -30.72
CA ILE A 15 125.23 1.98 -31.24
C ILE A 15 125.08 1.30 -32.61
N SER A 16 123.91 0.72 -32.89
CA SER A 16 123.30 0.75 -34.23
C SER A 16 121.77 0.85 -34.10
N VAL A 17 121.20 1.76 -34.89
CA VAL A 17 119.78 2.12 -34.91
C VAL A 17 119.06 1.27 -35.96
N LEU A 18 117.98 0.57 -35.60
CA LEU A 18 117.03 -0.05 -36.54
C LEU A 18 115.58 0.13 -36.06
N SER A 19 114.82 0.86 -36.90
CA SER A 19 113.35 0.99 -37.03
C SER A 19 112.42 0.73 -35.83
N LEU A 20 111.79 1.82 -35.38
CA LEU A 20 110.52 1.84 -34.65
C LEU A 20 109.37 1.34 -35.53
N PHE A 21 108.96 0.10 -35.32
CA PHE A 21 107.55 -0.29 -35.51
C PHE A 21 107.00 -0.65 -34.13
N PRO A 22 105.82 -0.16 -33.73
CA PRO A 22 105.17 -0.69 -32.53
C PRO A 22 104.94 -2.18 -32.78
N LYS A 23 105.58 -3.00 -31.94
CA LYS A 23 105.35 -4.44 -31.89
C LYS A 23 103.91 -4.62 -31.42
N ILE A 24 102.97 -4.78 -32.35
CA ILE A 24 101.64 -5.31 -32.03
C ILE A 24 101.91 -6.74 -31.58
N THR A 25 102.07 -6.89 -30.28
CA THR A 25 102.05 -8.19 -29.64
C THR A 25 100.59 -8.60 -29.69
N VAL A 26 100.24 -9.51 -30.60
CA VAL A 26 98.97 -10.22 -30.50
C VAL A 26 99.10 -11.08 -29.25
N GLN A 27 98.70 -10.52 -28.11
CA GLN A 27 98.52 -11.27 -26.89
C GLN A 27 97.47 -12.33 -27.24
N ALA A 28 97.84 -13.61 -27.16
CA ALA A 28 96.89 -14.70 -27.35
C ALA A 28 95.67 -14.40 -26.47
N ASP A 29 94.46 -14.53 -27.02
CA ASP A 29 93.23 -14.27 -26.29
C ASP A 29 93.09 -15.34 -25.19
N THR A 30 93.66 -15.07 -24.02
CA THR A 30 93.64 -15.95 -22.84
C THR A 30 92.32 -15.86 -22.08
N THR A 31 91.34 -15.13 -22.65
CA THR A 31 90.03 -14.91 -22.08
C THR A 31 89.23 -16.20 -22.09
N GLY A 32 88.64 -16.58 -20.96
CA GLY A 32 87.77 -17.74 -20.88
C GLY A 32 87.97 -18.62 -19.66
N TRP A 33 87.30 -19.76 -19.68
CA TRP A 33 87.28 -20.73 -18.59
C TRP A 33 88.62 -21.46 -18.43
N LYS A 34 89.10 -21.57 -17.18
CA LYS A 34 90.22 -22.43 -16.79
C LYS A 34 89.85 -23.28 -15.58
N ASN A 35 90.27 -24.55 -15.59
CA ASN A 35 90.10 -25.47 -14.47
C ASN A 35 91.47 -25.73 -13.85
N ASP A 36 91.65 -25.32 -12.59
CA ASP A 36 92.84 -25.59 -11.80
C ASP A 36 92.46 -26.46 -10.60
N ASN A 37 92.96 -27.70 -10.56
CA ASN A 37 92.74 -28.68 -9.48
C ASN A 37 91.26 -28.83 -9.07
N GLY A 38 90.34 -28.86 -10.04
CA GLY A 38 88.91 -29.06 -9.81
C GLY A 38 88.12 -27.79 -9.47
N SER A 39 88.77 -26.62 -9.43
CA SER A 39 88.11 -25.32 -9.32
C SER A 39 88.10 -24.60 -10.66
N TYR A 40 86.95 -24.04 -11.04
CA TYR A 40 86.80 -23.27 -12.28
C TYR A 40 87.01 -21.77 -12.03
N TYR A 41 87.68 -21.10 -12.96
CA TYR A 41 87.97 -19.67 -12.98
C TYR A 41 87.64 -19.11 -14.36
N TYR A 42 87.33 -17.82 -14.46
CA TYR A 42 87.24 -17.12 -15.74
C TYR A 42 88.32 -16.05 -15.81
N TYR A 43 89.14 -16.08 -16.85
CA TYR A 43 90.21 -15.13 -17.08
C TYR A 43 89.74 -14.04 -18.05
N LYS A 44 90.09 -12.79 -17.75
CA LYS A 44 89.88 -11.64 -18.63
C LYS A 44 91.03 -11.53 -19.65
N SER A 45 90.90 -10.64 -20.63
CA SER A 45 91.91 -10.39 -21.67
C SER A 45 93.25 -9.87 -21.11
N ASP A 46 93.24 -9.25 -19.93
CA ASP A 46 94.43 -8.85 -19.16
C ASP A 46 95.08 -10.00 -18.37
N ASN A 47 94.59 -11.24 -18.54
CA ASN A 47 95.01 -12.45 -17.84
C ASN A 47 94.82 -12.41 -16.30
N THR A 48 93.97 -11.51 -15.79
CA THR A 48 93.49 -11.53 -14.39
C THR A 48 92.18 -12.31 -14.26
N LYS A 49 91.91 -12.85 -13.06
CA LYS A 49 90.68 -13.59 -12.77
C LYS A 49 89.48 -12.62 -12.66
N SER A 50 88.33 -13.03 -13.16
CA SER A 50 87.05 -12.38 -12.88
C SER A 50 86.66 -12.61 -11.41
N LEU A 51 86.03 -11.60 -10.81
CA LEU A 51 85.49 -11.60 -9.46
C LEU A 51 84.05 -11.09 -9.51
N GLY A 52 83.19 -11.54 -8.60
CA GLY A 52 81.78 -11.20 -8.54
C GLY A 52 80.96 -11.74 -9.71
N TRP A 53 79.88 -11.03 -10.03
CA TRP A 53 78.91 -11.39 -11.08
C TRP A 53 79.50 -11.26 -12.49
N LEU A 54 79.31 -12.30 -13.30
CA LEU A 54 79.71 -12.29 -14.72
C LEU A 54 78.71 -13.08 -15.56
N GLU A 55 78.22 -12.48 -16.64
CA GLU A 55 77.37 -13.13 -17.62
C GLU A 55 78.20 -13.70 -18.78
N ILE A 56 78.03 -14.98 -19.07
CA ILE A 56 78.73 -15.71 -20.13
C ILE A 56 77.70 -16.56 -20.87
N ASN A 57 77.54 -16.35 -22.17
CA ASN A 57 76.60 -17.09 -23.02
C ASN A 57 75.18 -17.14 -22.42
N ASN A 58 74.64 -15.98 -22.03
CA ASN A 58 73.32 -15.79 -21.40
C ASN A 58 73.12 -16.52 -20.07
N ASN A 59 74.20 -16.94 -19.40
CA ASN A 59 74.16 -17.52 -18.06
C ASN A 59 74.96 -16.65 -17.10
N TRP A 60 74.39 -16.38 -15.94
CA TRP A 60 75.07 -15.66 -14.86
C TRP A 60 75.88 -16.63 -14.00
N TYR A 61 77.10 -16.23 -13.68
CA TYR A 61 78.04 -16.91 -12.79
C TYR A 61 78.49 -15.94 -11.71
N TYR A 62 78.93 -16.48 -10.57
CA TYR A 62 79.53 -15.69 -9.49
C TYR A 62 80.92 -16.23 -9.18
N PHE A 63 81.93 -15.37 -9.22
CA PHE A 63 83.30 -15.71 -8.86
C PHE A 63 83.60 -15.13 -7.48
N LYS A 64 83.94 -15.99 -6.52
CA LYS A 64 84.27 -15.59 -5.14
C LYS A 64 85.53 -14.73 -5.12
N ASP A 65 85.86 -14.14 -3.98
CA ASP A 65 87.03 -13.24 -3.84
C ASP A 65 88.39 -13.88 -4.20
N ASP A 66 88.49 -15.21 -4.13
CA ASP A 66 89.67 -15.98 -4.56
C ASP A 66 89.67 -16.32 -6.07
N GLY A 67 88.66 -15.85 -6.79
CA GLY A 67 88.39 -16.07 -8.21
C GLY A 67 87.69 -17.39 -8.52
N LYS A 68 87.38 -18.25 -7.54
CA LYS A 68 86.71 -19.52 -7.82
C LYS A 68 85.24 -19.31 -8.18
N MET A 69 84.80 -19.99 -9.22
CA MET A 69 83.39 -20.09 -9.59
C MET A 69 82.58 -20.68 -8.42
N ALA A 70 81.48 -20.02 -8.07
CA ALA A 70 80.55 -20.48 -7.07
C ALA A 70 79.63 -21.58 -7.60
N THR A 71 79.32 -22.51 -6.70
CA THR A 71 78.26 -23.51 -6.82
C THR A 71 77.49 -23.54 -5.50
N GLY A 72 76.24 -23.98 -5.52
CA GLY A 72 75.35 -23.98 -4.36
C GLY A 72 74.90 -22.59 -3.94
N TRP A 73 74.58 -22.44 -2.65
CA TRP A 73 74.06 -21.19 -2.08
C TRP A 73 75.12 -20.11 -1.96
N ILE A 74 74.79 -18.90 -2.43
CA ILE A 74 75.57 -17.67 -2.24
C ILE A 74 74.66 -16.60 -1.63
N ASN A 75 75.17 -15.90 -0.62
CA ASN A 75 74.54 -14.71 -0.07
C ASN A 75 75.35 -13.50 -0.51
N ASP A 76 74.75 -12.63 -1.31
CA ASP A 76 75.36 -11.40 -1.80
C ASP A 76 74.48 -10.22 -1.37
N ASN A 77 75.04 -9.37 -0.49
CA ASN A 77 74.34 -8.19 0.08
C ASN A 77 72.95 -8.49 0.68
N GLY A 78 72.77 -9.66 1.30
CA GLY A 78 71.52 -10.07 1.94
C GLY A 78 70.54 -10.79 1.01
N LEU A 79 70.83 -10.87 -0.29
CA LEU A 79 70.07 -11.65 -1.26
C LEU A 79 70.70 -13.03 -1.42
N LYS A 80 69.87 -14.07 -1.41
CA LYS A 80 70.31 -15.46 -1.57
C LYS A 80 70.14 -15.89 -3.02
N TYR A 81 71.15 -16.57 -3.56
CA TYR A 81 71.21 -17.11 -4.91
C TYR A 81 71.61 -18.57 -4.87
N TYR A 82 71.23 -19.35 -5.88
CA TYR A 82 71.69 -20.72 -6.04
C TYR A 82 72.35 -20.93 -7.39
N PHE A 83 73.54 -21.51 -7.37
CA PHE A 83 74.31 -21.86 -8.56
C PHE A 83 74.31 -23.38 -8.72
N LYS A 84 73.98 -23.86 -9.92
CA LYS A 84 74.04 -25.29 -10.26
C LYS A 84 75.49 -25.79 -10.17
N ASP A 85 75.70 -27.10 -10.25
CA ASP A 85 77.06 -27.67 -10.29
C ASP A 85 77.87 -27.19 -11.49
N SER A 86 77.19 -26.80 -12.59
CA SER A 86 77.78 -26.12 -13.75
C SER A 86 78.19 -24.66 -13.49
N GLY A 87 77.91 -24.12 -12.31
CA GLY A 87 78.14 -22.74 -11.92
C GLY A 87 77.14 -21.73 -12.46
N SER A 88 76.15 -22.15 -13.23
CA SER A 88 75.11 -21.24 -13.75
C SER A 88 74.06 -20.95 -12.68
N MET A 89 73.70 -19.67 -12.57
CA MET A 89 72.69 -19.17 -11.64
C MET A 89 71.30 -19.73 -11.99
N VAL A 90 70.56 -20.16 -10.97
CA VAL A 90 69.17 -20.60 -11.11
C VAL A 90 68.23 -19.39 -11.25
N LYS A 91 67.23 -19.54 -12.12
CA LYS A 91 66.05 -18.68 -12.23
C LYS A 91 64.79 -19.54 -12.28
N GLY A 92 63.66 -19.01 -11.82
CA GLY A 92 62.38 -19.71 -11.75
C GLY A 92 62.37 -20.86 -10.74
N TRP A 93 61.52 -21.85 -11.01
CA TRP A 93 61.32 -23.03 -10.17
C TRP A 93 62.56 -23.92 -10.10
N PHE A 94 62.96 -24.30 -8.89
CA PHE A 94 64.06 -25.25 -8.67
C PHE A 94 63.81 -26.13 -7.46
N GLN A 95 63.98 -27.44 -7.63
CA GLN A 95 63.81 -28.42 -6.57
C GLN A 95 65.17 -28.83 -5.99
N LEU A 96 65.34 -28.65 -4.69
CA LEU A 96 66.54 -29.03 -3.95
C LEU A 96 66.12 -29.84 -2.72
N ASN A 97 66.69 -31.03 -2.54
CA ASN A 97 66.39 -31.91 -1.40
C ASN A 97 64.88 -32.13 -1.16
N ASN A 98 64.14 -32.35 -2.25
CA ASN A 98 62.68 -32.52 -2.25
C ASN A 98 61.88 -31.28 -1.80
N GLN A 99 62.50 -30.10 -1.73
CA GLN A 99 61.85 -28.83 -1.45
C GLN A 99 61.89 -27.94 -2.69
N TRP A 100 60.80 -27.23 -2.96
CA TRP A 100 60.72 -26.29 -4.07
C TRP A 100 61.12 -24.89 -3.63
N TYR A 101 61.93 -24.23 -4.44
CA TYR A 101 62.34 -22.84 -4.35
C TYR A 101 61.91 -22.12 -5.63
N TYR A 102 61.72 -20.82 -5.55
CA TYR A 102 61.54 -19.95 -6.71
C TYR A 102 62.60 -18.85 -6.69
N PHE A 103 63.26 -18.64 -7.82
CA PHE A 103 64.24 -17.59 -7.99
C PHE A 103 63.69 -16.57 -8.99
N ASN A 104 63.65 -15.30 -8.59
CA ASN A 104 63.15 -14.21 -9.42
C ASN A 104 64.01 -14.06 -10.70
N ASP A 105 63.62 -13.18 -11.63
CA ASP A 105 64.40 -12.92 -12.85
C ASP A 105 65.82 -12.41 -12.59
N SER A 106 66.03 -11.76 -11.44
CA SER A 106 67.36 -11.35 -10.95
C SER A 106 68.19 -12.51 -10.37
N GLY A 107 67.60 -13.69 -10.24
CA GLY A 107 68.19 -14.88 -9.61
C GLY A 107 68.12 -14.89 -8.09
N SER A 108 67.58 -13.85 -7.46
CA SER A 108 67.36 -13.81 -6.01
C SER A 108 66.26 -14.79 -5.60
N MET A 109 66.48 -15.53 -4.53
CA MET A 109 65.52 -16.46 -3.94
C MET A 109 64.30 -15.69 -3.42
N ALA A 110 63.10 -16.11 -3.84
CA ALA A 110 61.85 -15.54 -3.43
C ALA A 110 61.41 -16.00 -2.04
N THR A 111 60.72 -15.12 -1.33
CA THR A 111 60.03 -15.36 -0.06
C THR A 111 58.69 -14.62 -0.07
N GLY A 112 57.71 -15.08 0.69
CA GLY A 112 56.37 -14.50 0.71
C GLY A 112 55.50 -14.99 -0.45
N PHE A 113 54.49 -14.18 -0.82
CA PHE A 113 53.56 -14.49 -1.90
C PHE A 113 54.21 -14.22 -3.26
N ILE A 114 54.10 -15.19 -4.17
CA ILE A 114 54.61 -15.10 -5.53
C ILE A 114 53.48 -15.47 -6.50
N ASP A 115 53.21 -14.57 -7.45
CA ASP A 115 52.32 -14.83 -8.58
C ASP A 115 53.15 -15.32 -9.77
N ASP A 116 52.89 -16.57 -10.19
CA ASP A 116 53.45 -17.17 -11.38
C ASP A 116 52.32 -17.49 -12.35
N ASN A 117 52.12 -16.60 -13.33
CA ASN A 117 51.10 -16.70 -14.37
C ASN A 117 49.66 -16.89 -13.84
N GLY A 118 49.28 -16.14 -12.79
CA GLY A 118 47.95 -16.18 -12.18
C GLY A 118 47.80 -17.25 -11.10
N SER A 119 48.82 -18.09 -10.86
CA SER A 119 48.86 -19.01 -9.74
C SER A 119 49.70 -18.42 -8.61
N ILE A 120 49.09 -18.26 -7.44
CA ILE A 120 49.77 -17.69 -6.27
C ILE A 120 50.36 -18.81 -5.41
N TYR A 121 51.63 -18.67 -5.05
CA TYR A 121 52.40 -19.56 -4.18
C TYR A 121 52.90 -18.80 -2.96
N TYR A 122 53.25 -19.50 -1.89
CA TYR A 122 53.89 -18.90 -0.72
C TYR A 122 55.19 -19.60 -0.37
N PHE A 123 56.26 -18.84 -0.26
CA PHE A 123 57.59 -19.30 0.15
C PHE A 123 57.88 -18.78 1.55
N ASN A 124 58.26 -19.66 2.48
CA ASN A 124 58.59 -19.23 3.84
C ASN A 124 59.90 -18.43 3.88
N GLU A 125 60.33 -18.00 5.07
CA GLU A 125 61.58 -17.23 5.25
C GLU A 125 62.86 -18.00 4.82
N SER A 126 62.78 -19.33 4.77
CA SER A 126 63.87 -20.18 4.26
C SER A 126 63.81 -20.35 2.73
N GLY A 127 62.82 -19.77 2.06
CA GLY A 127 62.61 -19.83 0.61
C GLY A 127 61.97 -21.13 0.12
N THR A 128 61.48 -21.98 1.02
CA THR A 128 60.82 -23.24 0.62
C THR A 128 59.33 -23.02 0.41
N MET A 129 58.79 -23.57 -0.66
CA MET A 129 57.36 -23.52 -0.98
C MET A 129 56.54 -24.19 0.13
N THR A 130 55.58 -23.45 0.66
CA THR A 130 54.69 -23.91 1.74
C THR A 130 53.43 -24.55 1.16
N LYS A 131 52.93 -25.57 1.85
CA LYS A 131 51.66 -26.24 1.59
C LYS A 131 50.82 -26.23 2.87
N GLY A 132 49.52 -26.40 2.73
CA GLY A 132 48.57 -26.39 3.84
C GLY A 132 48.26 -24.99 4.36
N TRP A 133 47.86 -24.91 5.63
CA TRP A 133 47.44 -23.68 6.28
C TRP A 133 48.60 -22.73 6.57
N ILE A 134 48.40 -21.44 6.27
CA ILE A 134 49.26 -20.36 6.74
C ILE A 134 48.43 -19.28 7.44
N ASN A 135 49.03 -18.61 8.42
CA ASN A 135 48.50 -17.38 9.00
C ASN A 135 49.42 -16.23 8.62
N TYR A 136 48.90 -15.25 7.88
CA TYR A 136 49.65 -14.10 7.43
C TYR A 136 48.86 -12.83 7.73
N ASN A 137 49.43 -11.92 8.52
CA ASN A 137 48.80 -10.67 8.96
C ASN A 137 47.39 -10.87 9.56
N GLY A 138 47.21 -11.93 10.37
CA GLY A 138 45.94 -12.24 11.03
C GLY A 138 44.87 -12.87 10.12
N LYS A 139 45.21 -13.16 8.86
CA LYS A 139 44.33 -13.86 7.91
C LYS A 139 44.86 -15.27 7.64
N LYS A 140 43.95 -16.23 7.55
CA LYS A 140 44.26 -17.61 7.19
C LYS A 140 44.16 -17.83 5.69
N TYR A 141 45.12 -18.54 5.12
CA TYR A 141 45.16 -18.97 3.73
C TYR A 141 45.47 -20.47 3.68
N TYR A 142 45.14 -21.12 2.57
CA TYR A 142 45.46 -22.53 2.36
C TYR A 142 46.17 -22.71 1.02
N PHE A 143 47.29 -23.42 1.02
CA PHE A 143 48.03 -23.79 -0.18
C PHE A 143 47.83 -25.27 -0.45
N LYS A 144 47.28 -25.60 -1.63
CA LYS A 144 46.99 -26.99 -2.03
C LYS A 144 48.28 -27.81 -2.11
N ASP A 145 48.16 -29.12 -2.31
CA ASP A 145 49.34 -30.00 -2.47
C ASP A 145 50.24 -29.61 -3.65
N SER A 146 49.67 -28.95 -4.67
CA SER A 146 50.40 -28.37 -5.79
C SER A 146 51.19 -27.10 -5.42
N GLY A 147 51.01 -26.56 -4.22
CA GLY A 147 51.55 -25.28 -3.78
C GLY A 147 50.73 -24.06 -4.22
N ILE A 148 49.65 -24.25 -4.97
CA ILE A 148 48.78 -23.14 -5.42
C ILE A 148 47.81 -22.74 -4.31
N MET A 149 47.68 -21.43 -4.06
CA MET A 149 46.72 -20.85 -3.12
C MET A 149 45.29 -21.26 -3.46
N ALA A 150 44.52 -21.67 -2.46
CA ALA A 150 43.11 -21.98 -2.61
C ALA A 150 42.28 -20.71 -2.82
N LEU A 151 41.33 -20.80 -3.75
CA LEU A 151 40.30 -19.80 -4.04
C LEU A 151 38.96 -20.53 -4.16
N GLY A 152 37.88 -19.88 -3.75
CA GLY A 152 36.53 -20.45 -3.75
C GLY A 152 36.39 -21.64 -2.80
N TRP A 153 35.52 -22.58 -3.16
CA TRP A 153 35.20 -23.77 -2.38
C TRP A 153 36.35 -24.77 -2.34
N LEU A 154 36.71 -25.22 -1.14
CA LEU A 154 37.65 -26.33 -0.95
C LEU A 154 37.24 -27.17 0.26
N LYS A 155 37.20 -28.49 0.07
CA LYS A 155 37.05 -29.44 1.17
C LYS A 155 38.43 -29.81 1.70
N ILE A 156 38.63 -29.60 3.00
CA ILE A 156 39.86 -29.95 3.72
C ILE A 156 39.44 -30.89 4.85
N ASP A 157 39.95 -32.11 4.81
CA ASP A 157 39.48 -33.24 5.62
C ASP A 157 37.95 -33.42 5.44
N ASP A 158 37.19 -33.34 6.53
CA ASP A 158 35.73 -33.47 6.53
C ASP A 158 34.98 -32.14 6.42
N ASN A 159 35.69 -31.00 6.36
CA ASN A 159 35.09 -29.68 6.45
C ASN A 159 35.18 -28.91 5.14
N TRP A 160 34.10 -28.22 4.78
CA TRP A 160 34.08 -27.28 3.67
C TRP A 160 34.53 -25.89 4.13
N TYR A 161 35.41 -25.28 3.35
CA TYR A 161 35.88 -23.91 3.50
C TYR A 161 35.60 -23.13 2.22
N TYR A 162 35.54 -21.82 2.35
CA TYR A 162 35.51 -20.91 1.21
C TYR A 162 36.63 -19.88 1.33
N PHE A 163 37.43 -19.74 0.28
CA PHE A 163 38.51 -18.77 0.19
C PHE A 163 38.06 -17.64 -0.72
N LYS A 164 38.02 -16.41 -0.21
CA LYS A 164 37.63 -15.22 -0.98
C LYS A 164 38.64 -15.00 -2.11
N ASP A 165 38.34 -14.14 -3.07
CA ASP A 165 39.26 -13.81 -4.19
C ASP A 165 40.65 -13.34 -3.74
N SER A 166 40.72 -12.73 -2.55
CA SER A 166 41.99 -12.36 -1.90
C SER A 166 42.83 -13.55 -1.40
N GLY A 167 42.33 -14.79 -1.47
CA GLY A 167 42.89 -15.99 -0.83
C GLY A 167 42.56 -16.16 0.65
N ALA A 168 42.03 -15.12 1.31
CA ALA A 168 41.69 -15.20 2.72
C ALA A 168 40.48 -16.12 2.96
N MET A 169 40.60 -17.01 3.94
CA MET A 169 39.52 -17.88 4.41
C MET A 169 38.31 -17.06 4.88
N ALA A 170 37.12 -17.49 4.48
CA ALA A 170 35.85 -16.92 4.90
C ALA A 170 35.46 -17.29 6.33
N THR A 171 34.80 -16.35 6.98
CA THR A 171 34.08 -16.49 8.25
C THR A 171 32.82 -15.64 8.15
N GLY A 172 31.79 -15.96 8.92
CA GLY A 172 30.49 -15.28 8.84
C GLY A 172 29.65 -15.71 7.64
N ILE A 173 28.64 -14.90 7.33
CA ILE A 173 27.77 -15.11 6.16
C ILE A 173 28.52 -14.66 4.90
N VAL A 174 28.56 -15.52 3.89
CA VAL A 174 29.21 -15.26 2.60
C VAL A 174 28.27 -15.66 1.47
N ASN A 175 28.18 -14.79 0.46
CA ASN A 175 27.57 -15.11 -0.83
C ASN A 175 28.64 -15.66 -1.77
N ASP A 176 28.46 -16.87 -2.28
CA ASP A 176 29.41 -17.50 -3.21
C ASP A 176 29.20 -17.09 -4.69
N GLY A 177 28.25 -16.17 -4.94
CA GLY A 177 27.79 -15.75 -6.25
C GLY A 177 26.45 -16.37 -6.65
N SER A 178 25.99 -17.40 -5.93
CA SER A 178 24.67 -18.03 -6.16
C SER A 178 23.86 -18.13 -4.88
N ASN A 179 24.47 -18.53 -3.77
CA ASN A 179 23.79 -18.79 -2.51
C ASN A 179 24.57 -18.20 -1.32
N LEU A 180 23.84 -17.98 -0.22
CA LEU A 180 24.41 -17.61 1.06
C LEU A 180 24.82 -18.86 1.86
N TYR A 181 25.97 -18.80 2.51
CA TYR A 181 26.49 -19.83 3.42
C TYR A 181 27.04 -19.19 4.67
N TYR A 182 26.98 -19.91 5.79
CA TYR A 182 27.57 -19.47 7.05
C TYR A 182 28.83 -20.27 7.35
N PHE A 183 29.95 -19.57 7.57
CA PHE A 183 31.21 -20.16 8.03
C PHE A 183 31.46 -19.74 9.48
N ASN A 184 31.75 -20.69 10.36
CA ASN A 184 32.07 -20.39 11.75
C ASN A 184 33.44 -19.68 11.88
N GLU A 185 33.87 -19.33 13.10
CA GLU A 185 35.15 -18.64 13.33
C GLU A 185 36.39 -19.46 12.93
N SER A 186 36.25 -20.80 12.87
CA SER A 186 37.29 -21.69 12.37
C SER A 186 37.29 -21.80 10.84
N GLY A 187 36.29 -21.24 10.17
CA GLY A 187 36.12 -21.26 8.72
C GLY A 187 35.35 -22.46 8.19
N ASN A 188 34.81 -23.30 9.06
CA ASN A 188 34.03 -24.47 8.65
C ASN A 188 32.64 -24.00 8.23
N MET A 189 32.19 -24.45 7.06
CA MET A 189 30.82 -24.26 6.60
C MET A 189 29.86 -24.97 7.54
N MET A 190 28.88 -24.23 8.07
CA MET A 190 27.81 -24.79 8.88
C MET A 190 26.73 -25.39 7.98
N SER A 191 26.23 -26.56 8.36
CA SER A 191 25.11 -27.26 7.73
C SER A 191 24.33 -28.05 8.79
N GLY A 192 23.15 -28.54 8.47
CA GLY A 192 22.39 -29.42 9.38
C GLY A 192 20.91 -29.14 9.53
N ASN A 193 20.32 -28.31 8.66
CA ASN A 193 18.88 -28.05 8.63
C ASN A 193 18.34 -27.50 9.98
N GLY A 194 18.68 -26.26 10.29
CA GLY A 194 18.30 -25.69 11.59
C GLY A 194 18.29 -24.17 11.68
N TRP A 195 17.49 -23.71 12.63
CA TRP A 195 17.46 -22.34 13.12
C TRP A 195 18.78 -21.98 13.79
N THR A 196 19.42 -20.91 13.32
CA THR A 196 20.72 -20.45 13.83
C THR A 196 20.65 -18.97 14.18
N GLN A 197 21.08 -18.61 15.39
CA GLN A 197 21.18 -17.22 15.80
C GLN A 197 22.63 -16.73 15.64
N ILE A 198 22.83 -15.65 14.88
CA ILE A 198 24.12 -15.05 14.61
C ILE A 198 24.01 -13.56 14.92
N SER A 199 24.79 -13.07 15.89
CA SER A 199 24.80 -11.66 16.31
C SER A 199 23.41 -11.07 16.58
N GLY A 200 22.55 -11.85 17.25
CA GLY A 200 21.18 -11.45 17.60
C GLY A 200 20.14 -11.57 16.48
N LYS A 201 20.55 -11.90 15.25
CA LYS A 201 19.65 -12.15 14.11
C LYS A 201 19.45 -13.65 13.89
N TYR A 202 18.29 -14.02 13.35
CA TYR A 202 17.95 -15.42 13.08
C TYR A 202 18.09 -15.73 11.59
N TYR A 203 18.61 -16.92 11.32
CA TYR A 203 18.83 -17.51 10.00
C TYR A 203 18.31 -18.94 10.02
N TYR A 204 18.01 -19.48 8.84
CA TYR A 204 17.76 -20.91 8.68
C TYR A 204 18.78 -21.50 7.71
N ILE A 205 19.59 -22.44 8.21
CA ILE A 205 20.65 -23.08 7.42
C ILE A 205 20.15 -24.45 6.98
N GLY A 206 20.03 -24.67 5.67
CA GLY A 206 19.60 -25.94 5.10
C GLY A 206 20.59 -27.09 5.33
N ALA A 207 20.15 -28.32 5.02
CA ALA A 207 21.00 -29.52 5.13
C ALA A 207 22.27 -29.43 4.28
N ASN A 208 22.22 -28.72 3.16
CA ASN A 208 23.35 -28.47 2.27
C ASN A 208 24.17 -27.21 2.62
N GLY A 209 23.90 -26.56 3.76
CA GLY A 209 24.59 -25.34 4.20
C GLY A 209 24.05 -24.04 3.59
N ILE A 210 23.12 -24.12 2.64
CA ILE A 210 22.50 -22.92 2.05
C ILE A 210 21.62 -22.24 3.09
N VAL A 211 21.92 -20.98 3.36
CA VAL A 211 21.10 -20.08 4.17
C VAL A 211 19.86 -19.69 3.38
N LYS A 212 18.68 -19.87 3.97
CA LYS A 212 17.41 -19.55 3.32
C LYS A 212 17.26 -18.04 3.10
N THR A 213 16.71 -17.71 1.94
CA THR A 213 16.17 -16.41 1.57
C THR A 213 14.74 -16.61 1.03
N GLY A 214 13.93 -15.56 1.04
CA GLY A 214 12.53 -15.60 0.63
C GLY A 214 11.64 -16.42 1.56
N TRP A 215 10.53 -16.92 1.01
CA TRP A 215 9.54 -17.70 1.74
C TRP A 215 10.05 -19.07 2.15
N PHE A 216 9.85 -19.41 3.42
CA PHE A 216 10.20 -20.70 3.99
C PHE A 216 9.09 -21.20 4.91
N LYS A 217 8.61 -22.42 4.68
CA LYS A 217 7.63 -23.08 5.53
C LYS A 217 8.33 -24.13 6.40
N ASP A 218 8.22 -23.96 7.70
CA ASP A 218 8.70 -24.90 8.70
C ASP A 218 7.50 -25.44 9.50
N ASN A 219 7.21 -26.72 9.34
CA ASN A 219 5.99 -27.35 9.83
C ASN A 219 4.73 -26.60 9.36
N SER A 220 3.93 -26.07 10.29
CA SER A 220 2.71 -25.30 10.02
C SER A 220 2.94 -23.79 9.90
N LYS A 221 4.15 -23.29 10.18
CA LYS A 221 4.46 -21.86 10.20
C LYS A 221 5.20 -21.42 8.93
N CYS A 222 4.80 -20.28 8.39
CA CYS A 222 5.48 -19.63 7.28
C CYS A 222 6.35 -18.49 7.80
N TYR A 223 7.56 -18.40 7.27
CA TYR A 223 8.58 -17.40 7.59
C TYR A 223 9.05 -16.75 6.29
N TYR A 224 9.62 -15.56 6.41
CA TYR A 224 10.28 -14.88 5.30
C TYR A 224 11.69 -14.50 5.72
N PHE A 225 12.68 -14.81 4.87
CA PHE A 225 14.06 -14.42 5.06
C PHE A 225 14.43 -13.36 4.02
N ASN A 226 15.02 -12.26 4.46
CA ASN A 226 15.50 -11.20 3.58
C ASN A 226 16.65 -11.70 2.69
N ASP A 227 17.03 -10.90 1.69
CA ASP A 227 18.11 -11.23 0.76
C ASP A 227 19.47 -11.43 1.43
N ASP A 228 19.68 -10.87 2.63
CA ASP A 228 20.87 -11.07 3.46
C ASP A 228 20.78 -12.33 4.35
N GLY A 229 19.71 -13.11 4.20
CA GLY A 229 19.42 -14.33 4.95
C GLY A 229 18.77 -14.11 6.31
N THR A 230 18.55 -12.86 6.73
CA THR A 230 17.97 -12.57 8.04
C THR A 230 16.46 -12.82 8.07
N MET A 231 15.96 -13.45 9.12
CA MET A 231 14.52 -13.65 9.32
C MET A 231 13.80 -12.31 9.51
N ALA A 232 12.77 -12.07 8.70
CA ALA A 232 11.98 -10.85 8.77
C ALA A 232 11.04 -10.82 9.97
N LYS A 233 10.74 -9.60 10.43
CA LYS A 233 9.76 -9.27 11.48
C LYS A 233 9.01 -8.01 11.08
N GLY A 234 7.75 -7.89 11.52
CA GLY A 234 6.87 -6.79 11.17
C GLY A 234 6.37 -6.87 9.72
N TRP A 235 6.04 -5.70 9.17
CA TRP A 235 5.53 -5.57 7.80
C TRP A 235 6.60 -5.86 6.74
N ILE A 236 6.26 -6.71 5.78
CA ILE A 236 7.05 -6.97 4.58
C ILE A 236 6.17 -6.84 3.33
N ASN A 237 6.77 -6.53 2.18
CA ASN A 237 6.06 -6.38 0.91
C ASN A 237 6.74 -7.12 -0.26
N PRO A 238 7.05 -8.43 -0.13
CA PRO A 238 7.54 -9.20 -1.26
C PRO A 238 6.47 -9.27 -2.35
N ASP A 239 6.90 -9.13 -3.61
CA ASP A 239 6.05 -9.29 -4.79
C ASP A 239 4.79 -8.40 -4.81
N LYS A 240 4.88 -7.20 -4.21
CA LYS A 240 3.81 -6.18 -4.14
C LYS A 240 2.59 -6.57 -3.28
N ASN A 241 2.71 -7.61 -2.46
CA ASN A 241 1.71 -7.98 -1.46
C ASN A 241 2.25 -7.74 -0.05
N TRP A 242 1.42 -7.12 0.81
CA TRP A 242 1.80 -6.87 2.19
C TRP A 242 1.49 -8.07 3.08
N TYR A 243 2.44 -8.43 3.93
CA TYR A 243 2.31 -9.48 4.94
C TYR A 243 2.83 -8.95 6.28
N TYR A 244 2.41 -9.58 7.38
CA TYR A 244 2.89 -9.25 8.72
C TYR A 244 3.56 -10.46 9.37
N MET A 245 4.84 -10.32 9.69
CA MET A 245 5.66 -11.32 10.37
C MET A 245 5.71 -11.01 11.87
N GLN A 246 5.37 -11.98 12.71
CA GLN A 246 5.35 -11.83 14.16
C GLN A 246 6.76 -11.75 14.75
N ASP A 247 6.87 -11.50 16.06
CA ASP A 247 8.17 -11.43 16.75
C ASP A 247 8.94 -12.76 16.73
N ASP A 248 8.22 -13.89 16.69
CA ASP A 248 8.80 -15.22 16.49
C ASP A 248 9.12 -15.52 15.02
N GLY A 249 8.87 -14.56 14.12
CA GLY A 249 9.07 -14.64 12.68
C GLY A 249 7.95 -15.30 11.90
N SER A 250 6.94 -15.86 12.57
CA SER A 250 5.85 -16.53 11.87
C SER A 250 4.86 -15.54 11.26
N MET A 251 4.40 -15.81 10.04
CA MET A 251 3.45 -14.98 9.31
C MET A 251 2.05 -15.06 9.93
N LYS A 252 1.35 -13.93 10.06
CA LYS A 252 -0.09 -13.91 10.36
C LYS A 252 -0.90 -14.27 9.11
N SER A 253 -1.94 -15.07 9.26
CA SER A 253 -2.94 -15.37 8.23
C SER A 253 -4.30 -15.63 8.85
N SER A 254 -5.37 -15.46 8.06
CA SER A 254 -6.78 -15.65 8.45
C SER A 254 -7.14 -14.96 9.76
N THR A 255 -6.62 -13.74 10.00
CA THR A 255 -6.76 -13.10 11.31
C THR A 255 -6.80 -11.59 11.21
N PHE A 256 -7.61 -11.00 12.09
CA PHE A 256 -7.45 -9.60 12.47
C PHE A 256 -6.26 -9.43 13.39
N PHE A 257 -5.60 -8.28 13.33
CA PHE A 257 -4.65 -7.88 14.35
C PHE A 257 -4.54 -6.35 14.44
N ASN A 258 -4.14 -5.88 15.61
CA ASN A 258 -3.87 -4.47 15.85
C ASN A 258 -2.37 -4.19 15.77
N ASP A 259 -1.99 -3.17 15.00
CA ASP A 259 -0.64 -2.60 14.99
C ASP A 259 -0.76 -1.08 15.20
N LYS A 260 -0.21 -0.59 16.31
CA LYS A 260 -0.19 0.84 16.67
C LYS A 260 -1.57 1.52 16.56
N ASN A 261 -2.59 0.92 17.15
CA ASN A 261 -3.99 1.36 17.16
C ASN A 261 -4.77 1.18 15.84
N ASN A 262 -4.15 0.70 14.77
CA ASN A 262 -4.84 0.38 13.53
C ASN A 262 -5.13 -1.12 13.44
N TRP A 263 -6.32 -1.47 12.96
CA TRP A 263 -6.72 -2.85 12.74
C TRP A 263 -6.54 -3.23 11.28
N TYR A 264 -5.98 -4.41 11.04
CA TYR A 264 -5.73 -4.99 9.73
C TYR A 264 -6.27 -6.41 9.69
N TYR A 265 -6.46 -6.94 8.49
CA TYR A 265 -6.80 -8.35 8.27
C TYR A 265 -5.87 -8.95 7.21
N LEU A 266 -5.31 -10.11 7.54
CA LEU A 266 -4.57 -10.95 6.60
C LEU A 266 -5.47 -12.10 6.17
N ASP A 267 -5.55 -12.35 4.87
CA ASP A 267 -6.31 -13.47 4.33
C ASP A 267 -5.64 -14.84 4.61
N GLU A 268 -6.19 -15.91 4.05
CA GLU A 268 -5.68 -17.28 4.21
C GLU A 268 -4.24 -17.47 3.73
N ASN A 269 -3.78 -16.65 2.78
CA ASN A 269 -2.43 -16.66 2.26
C ASN A 269 -1.51 -15.67 3.00
N GLY A 270 -2.04 -14.98 4.00
CA GLY A 270 -1.33 -13.95 4.76
C GLY A 270 -1.29 -12.58 4.09
N VAL A 271 -1.97 -12.40 2.96
CA VAL A 271 -1.99 -11.14 2.23
C VAL A 271 -2.92 -10.17 2.93
N MET A 272 -2.42 -8.96 3.19
CA MET A 272 -3.19 -7.89 3.80
C MET A 272 -4.30 -7.42 2.85
N LYS A 273 -5.55 -7.41 3.35
CA LYS A 273 -6.67 -6.79 2.63
C LYS A 273 -6.49 -5.27 2.57
N LYS A 274 -6.71 -4.69 1.39
CA LYS A 274 -6.71 -3.25 1.14
C LYS A 274 -7.58 -2.90 -0.06
N SER A 275 -8.24 -1.74 -0.01
CA SER A 275 -9.22 -1.31 -1.01
C SER A 275 -10.23 -2.41 -1.38
N ASP A 276 -10.60 -3.23 -0.39
CA ASP A 276 -11.34 -4.47 -0.62
C ASP A 276 -12.18 -4.86 0.59
N TRP A 277 -13.22 -5.63 0.32
CA TRP A 277 -14.11 -6.20 1.31
C TRP A 277 -13.56 -7.52 1.85
N ALA A 278 -13.88 -7.83 3.11
CA ALA A 278 -13.75 -9.16 3.67
C ALA A 278 -15.01 -9.57 4.40
N GLN A 279 -15.41 -10.82 4.22
CA GLN A 279 -16.47 -11.44 5.02
C GLN A 279 -15.84 -12.38 6.05
N VAL A 280 -16.11 -12.11 7.33
CA VAL A 280 -15.59 -12.91 8.45
C VAL A 280 -16.73 -13.15 9.42
N ASN A 281 -17.01 -14.43 9.73
CA ASN A 281 -18.12 -14.83 10.63
C ASN A 281 -19.46 -14.18 10.26
N SER A 282 -19.79 -14.21 8.97
CA SER A 282 -21.02 -13.62 8.39
C SER A 282 -21.14 -12.09 8.51
N LYS A 283 -20.12 -11.38 9.00
CA LYS A 283 -20.03 -9.93 9.02
C LYS A 283 -19.15 -9.44 7.87
N TYR A 284 -19.46 -8.26 7.34
CA TYR A 284 -18.67 -7.60 6.30
C TYR A 284 -17.82 -6.49 6.88
N TYR A 285 -16.58 -6.39 6.40
CA TYR A 285 -15.60 -5.38 6.77
C TYR A 285 -15.02 -4.79 5.50
N TYR A 286 -14.60 -3.53 5.55
CA TYR A 286 -13.87 -2.91 4.46
C TYR A 286 -12.51 -2.43 4.95
N PHE A 287 -11.48 -2.63 4.12
CA PHE A 287 -10.13 -2.17 4.40
C PHE A 287 -9.76 -1.07 3.42
N LEU A 288 -9.28 0.05 3.95
CA LEU A 288 -8.85 1.21 3.18
C LEU A 288 -7.62 0.89 2.31
N ASP A 289 -7.17 1.84 1.50
CA ASP A 289 -6.03 1.68 0.59
C ASP A 289 -4.71 1.31 1.30
N ASN A 290 -4.54 1.81 2.51
CA ASN A 290 -3.44 1.52 3.42
C ASN A 290 -3.66 0.24 4.26
N GLY A 291 -4.77 -0.47 4.03
CA GLY A 291 -5.15 -1.70 4.72
C GLY A 291 -5.78 -1.53 6.08
N VAL A 292 -5.98 -0.29 6.56
CA VAL A 292 -6.64 -0.04 7.84
C VAL A 292 -8.13 -0.36 7.71
N MET A 293 -8.66 -1.09 8.69
CA MET A 293 -10.07 -1.43 8.80
C MET A 293 -10.91 -0.15 8.96
N ALA A 294 -11.91 0.02 8.09
CA ALA A 294 -12.82 1.15 8.12
C ALA A 294 -13.66 1.18 9.40
N LYS A 295 -13.93 2.39 9.89
CA LYS A 295 -14.84 2.69 11.01
C LYS A 295 -15.63 3.95 10.69
N GLY A 296 -16.85 4.05 11.21
CA GLY A 296 -17.77 5.15 10.96
C GLY A 296 -18.17 5.26 9.48
N TRP A 297 -18.55 6.48 9.07
CA TRP A 297 -18.96 6.77 7.69
C TRP A 297 -17.80 6.69 6.71
N ASN A 298 -17.97 5.92 5.64
CA ASN A 298 -17.01 5.78 4.55
C ASN A 298 -17.73 5.76 3.20
N ASN A 299 -17.20 6.49 2.22
CA ASN A 299 -17.66 6.42 0.84
C ASN A 299 -16.77 5.45 0.04
N ILE A 300 -17.38 4.42 -0.53
CA ILE A 300 -16.71 3.36 -1.28
C ILE A 300 -17.35 3.31 -2.66
N ASN A 301 -16.61 3.71 -3.69
CA ASN A 301 -17.07 3.75 -5.08
C ASN A 301 -18.37 4.57 -5.28
N GLY A 302 -18.48 5.72 -4.60
CA GLY A 302 -19.64 6.60 -4.69
C GLY A 302 -20.82 6.21 -3.79
N LEU A 303 -20.74 5.08 -3.09
CA LEU A 303 -21.77 4.61 -2.17
C LEU A 303 -21.34 4.83 -0.72
N SER A 304 -22.25 5.33 0.12
CA SER A 304 -21.97 5.58 1.53
C SER A 304 -22.36 4.38 2.40
N TYR A 305 -21.43 3.98 3.26
CA TYR A 305 -21.57 2.88 4.23
C TYR A 305 -21.21 3.39 5.62
N TYR A 306 -21.75 2.74 6.64
CA TYR A 306 -21.36 2.95 8.03
C TYR A 306 -20.76 1.68 8.62
N PHE A 307 -19.63 1.80 9.30
CA PHE A 307 -18.94 0.70 9.99
C PHE A 307 -18.95 0.94 11.50
N ASN A 308 -19.36 -0.07 12.26
CA ASN A 308 -19.39 -0.04 13.72
C ASN A 308 -17.97 0.06 14.32
N ASP A 309 -17.86 0.26 15.63
CA ASP A 309 -16.57 0.33 16.32
C ASP A 309 -15.76 -0.97 16.23
N ASP A 310 -16.43 -2.11 16.09
CA ASP A 310 -15.82 -3.42 15.83
C ASP A 310 -15.38 -3.59 14.36
N GLY A 311 -15.66 -2.60 13.50
CA GLY A 311 -15.38 -2.56 12.07
C GLY A 311 -16.42 -3.24 11.18
N SER A 312 -17.44 -3.88 11.76
CA SER A 312 -18.47 -4.53 10.97
C SER A 312 -19.38 -3.50 10.28
N MET A 313 -19.72 -3.73 9.02
CA MET A 313 -20.64 -2.90 8.26
C MET A 313 -22.03 -2.97 8.88
N TYR A 314 -22.62 -1.82 9.17
CA TYR A 314 -24.01 -1.70 9.60
C TYR A 314 -24.93 -1.81 8.39
N CYS A 315 -25.98 -2.62 8.49
CA CYS A 315 -26.95 -2.82 7.43
C CYS A 315 -28.33 -3.17 7.97
N ASN A 316 -29.30 -3.10 7.08
CA ASN A 316 -30.68 -3.52 7.30
C ASN A 316 -31.36 -2.80 8.48
N GLY A 317 -31.33 -1.47 8.49
CA GLY A 317 -32.09 -0.72 9.49
C GLY A 317 -31.69 0.73 9.66
N TRP A 318 -32.35 1.33 10.65
CA TRP A 318 -32.14 2.71 11.09
C TRP A 318 -30.83 2.85 11.87
N LEU A 319 -30.04 3.87 11.55
CA LEU A 319 -28.83 4.29 12.26
C LEU A 319 -29.05 5.70 12.80
N GLN A 320 -28.86 5.88 14.11
CA GLN A 320 -28.78 7.22 14.71
C GLN A 320 -27.32 7.64 14.83
N TYR A 321 -26.97 8.75 14.20
CA TYR A 321 -25.62 9.32 14.25
C TYR A 321 -25.71 10.83 14.34
N ASP A 322 -25.02 11.43 15.31
CA ASP A 322 -25.03 12.88 15.56
C ASP A 322 -26.45 13.47 15.68
N SER A 323 -27.30 12.79 16.46
CA SER A 323 -28.73 13.13 16.65
C SER A 323 -29.61 13.11 15.39
N LYS A 324 -29.10 12.58 14.26
CA LYS A 324 -29.83 12.42 13.00
C LYS A 324 -30.06 10.95 12.69
N TRP A 325 -31.12 10.66 11.96
CA TRP A 325 -31.47 9.29 11.54
C TRP A 325 -31.12 9.07 10.07
N PHE A 326 -30.55 7.90 9.79
CA PHE A 326 -30.21 7.41 8.46
C PHE A 326 -30.78 6.00 8.30
N TYR A 327 -30.99 5.54 7.06
CA TYR A 327 -31.41 4.17 6.79
C TYR A 327 -30.39 3.46 5.89
N LEU A 328 -29.87 2.33 6.36
CA LEU A 328 -28.91 1.50 5.63
C LEU A 328 -29.65 0.27 5.09
N ALA A 329 -29.53 0.03 3.77
CA ALA A 329 -30.10 -1.13 3.12
C ALA A 329 -29.47 -2.45 3.60
N ASP A 330 -30.01 -3.58 3.14
CA ASP A 330 -29.48 -4.93 3.41
C ASP A 330 -28.01 -5.11 3.01
N ASN A 331 -27.62 -4.51 1.89
CA ASN A 331 -26.24 -4.46 1.40
C ASN A 331 -25.40 -3.35 2.06
N GLY A 332 -25.94 -2.65 3.07
CA GLY A 332 -25.26 -1.60 3.83
C GLY A 332 -25.19 -0.24 3.14
N VAL A 333 -25.72 -0.09 1.92
CA VAL A 333 -25.75 1.20 1.23
C VAL A 333 -26.76 2.12 1.90
N MET A 334 -26.34 3.34 2.23
CA MET A 334 -27.21 4.38 2.76
C MET A 334 -28.25 4.82 1.72
N LYS A 335 -29.52 4.84 2.11
CA LYS A 335 -30.61 5.41 1.30
C LYS A 335 -30.58 6.94 1.41
N HIS A 336 -30.84 7.61 0.29
CA HIS A 336 -30.92 9.07 0.20
C HIS A 336 -31.79 9.48 -0.98
N SER A 337 -32.26 10.72 -0.97
CA SER A 337 -33.11 11.33 -2.02
C SER A 337 -34.33 10.48 -2.42
N MET A 338 -34.94 9.75 -1.47
CA MET A 338 -36.00 8.80 -1.79
C MET A 338 -36.93 8.50 -0.62
N TRP A 339 -38.12 8.02 -0.95
CA TRP A 339 -39.05 7.40 -0.02
C TRP A 339 -38.66 5.94 0.26
N ILE A 340 -38.78 5.52 1.52
CA ILE A 340 -38.68 4.12 1.95
C ILE A 340 -39.91 3.73 2.76
N SER A 341 -40.23 2.44 2.76
CA SER A 341 -41.26 1.86 3.62
C SER A 341 -40.60 0.92 4.63
N VAL A 342 -40.91 1.11 5.91
CA VAL A 342 -40.44 0.29 7.03
C VAL A 342 -41.62 0.05 7.95
N ASP A 343 -41.98 -1.22 8.15
CA ASP A 343 -43.13 -1.64 8.96
C ASP A 343 -44.44 -0.89 8.62
N ASP A 344 -44.78 -0.88 7.32
CA ASP A 344 -45.96 -0.22 6.73
C ASP A 344 -46.03 1.31 6.91
N LYS A 345 -44.94 1.95 7.35
CA LYS A 345 -44.81 3.40 7.47
C LYS A 345 -43.85 3.94 6.43
N TRP A 346 -44.17 5.11 5.89
CA TRP A 346 -43.36 5.79 4.88
C TRP A 346 -42.47 6.86 5.49
N TYR A 347 -41.22 6.90 5.06
CA TYR A 347 -40.22 7.89 5.48
C TYR A 347 -39.50 8.42 4.26
N TYR A 348 -39.07 9.68 4.30
CA TYR A 348 -38.24 10.28 3.26
C TYR A 348 -36.82 10.50 3.76
N LEU A 349 -35.83 10.11 2.95
CA LEU A 349 -34.42 10.39 3.19
C LEU A 349 -34.00 11.52 2.27
N ASN A 350 -33.43 12.57 2.84
CA ASN A 350 -32.90 13.73 2.15
C ASN A 350 -31.66 13.38 1.30
N GLU A 351 -31.14 14.35 0.55
CA GLU A 351 -29.95 14.18 -0.30
C GLU A 351 -28.71 13.76 0.49
N ASP A 352 -28.55 14.25 1.72
CA ASP A 352 -27.47 13.87 2.63
C ASP A 352 -27.73 12.54 3.36
N GLY A 353 -28.86 11.86 3.06
CA GLY A 353 -29.29 10.61 3.67
C GLY A 353 -30.02 10.75 5.00
N THR A 354 -30.16 11.97 5.52
CA THR A 354 -30.86 12.19 6.78
C THR A 354 -32.38 12.01 6.61
N MET A 355 -33.04 11.45 7.62
CA MET A 355 -34.49 11.33 7.65
C MET A 355 -35.13 12.71 7.78
N ALA A 356 -36.09 13.01 6.90
CA ALA A 356 -36.90 14.21 6.98
C ALA A 356 -37.84 14.14 8.19
N THR A 357 -38.06 15.28 8.85
CA THR A 357 -38.98 15.43 9.99
C THR A 357 -39.62 16.81 9.94
N ASN A 358 -40.86 16.94 10.43
CA ASN A 358 -41.59 18.22 10.53
C ASN A 358 -41.58 19.03 9.23
N THR A 359 -41.88 18.38 8.10
CA THR A 359 -41.83 18.99 6.76
C THR A 359 -42.87 18.38 5.83
N SER A 360 -42.97 18.87 4.60
CA SER A 360 -43.82 18.28 3.56
C SER A 360 -43.06 18.08 2.24
N ILE A 361 -43.26 16.92 1.61
CA ILE A 361 -42.54 16.49 0.41
C ILE A 361 -43.53 15.76 -0.51
N ASP A 362 -43.64 16.17 -1.78
CA ASP A 362 -44.49 15.52 -2.79
C ASP A 362 -45.96 15.27 -2.36
N GLY A 363 -46.53 16.21 -1.60
CA GLY A 363 -47.90 16.10 -1.07
C GLY A 363 -48.04 15.17 0.14
N TRP A 364 -46.94 14.73 0.75
CA TRP A 364 -46.92 14.05 2.05
C TRP A 364 -46.54 15.03 3.15
N ILE A 365 -47.21 14.96 4.29
CA ILE A 365 -46.83 15.64 5.54
C ILE A 365 -46.03 14.63 6.37
N ILE A 366 -44.85 15.05 6.83
CA ILE A 366 -43.92 14.24 7.61
C ILE A 366 -43.85 14.82 9.02
N ASP A 367 -44.19 14.01 10.02
CA ASP A 367 -44.24 14.42 11.43
C ASP A 367 -42.86 14.46 12.11
N GLU A 368 -42.82 14.69 13.42
CA GLU A 368 -41.58 14.74 14.22
C GLU A 368 -40.85 13.39 14.31
N SER A 369 -41.58 12.29 14.10
CA SER A 369 -41.04 10.93 14.08
C SER A 369 -40.54 10.51 12.70
N GLY A 370 -40.76 11.35 11.68
CA GLY A 370 -40.39 11.12 10.29
C GLY A 370 -41.42 10.33 9.47
N VAL A 371 -42.59 10.04 10.06
CA VAL A 371 -43.64 9.28 9.38
C VAL A 371 -44.42 10.20 8.44
N GLY A 372 -44.45 9.82 7.16
CA GLY A 372 -45.20 10.49 6.12
C GLY A 372 -46.66 10.04 6.04
N THR A 373 -47.58 11.00 5.96
CA THR A 373 -49.00 10.80 5.61
C THR A 373 -49.35 11.60 4.34
N LYS A 374 -50.04 10.99 3.38
CA LYS A 374 -50.32 11.62 2.07
C LYS A 374 -51.58 12.50 2.13
N ASN A 375 -51.48 13.76 1.72
CA ASN A 375 -52.63 14.67 1.63
C ASN A 375 -53.56 14.30 0.46
N HIS A 376 -54.87 14.46 0.69
CA HIS A 376 -55.89 14.42 -0.35
C HIS A 376 -55.93 15.73 -1.14
N GLN A 377 -56.38 15.66 -2.41
CA GLN A 377 -56.62 16.82 -3.26
C GLN A 377 -58.09 16.85 -3.66
N ILE A 378 -58.69 18.05 -3.76
CA ILE A 378 -60.07 18.16 -4.25
C ILE A 378 -60.15 17.69 -5.71
N SER A 379 -61.12 16.85 -6.02
CA SER A 379 -61.32 16.32 -7.37
C SER A 379 -61.99 17.34 -8.30
N ASP A 380 -61.87 17.14 -9.60
CA ASP A 380 -62.57 17.97 -10.60
C ASP A 380 -64.10 17.91 -10.47
N LYS A 381 -64.65 16.80 -9.92
CA LYS A 381 -66.07 16.65 -9.62
C LYS A 381 -66.46 17.51 -8.42
N GLY A 382 -65.65 17.51 -7.35
CA GLY A 382 -65.82 18.38 -6.20
C GLY A 382 -65.79 19.86 -6.58
N ILE A 383 -64.78 20.27 -7.38
CA ILE A 383 -64.70 21.66 -7.88
C ILE A 383 -65.94 22.01 -8.72
N LYS A 384 -66.38 21.11 -9.61
CA LYS A 384 -67.58 21.33 -10.42
C LYS A 384 -68.83 21.48 -9.55
N PHE A 385 -68.97 20.63 -8.53
CA PHE A 385 -70.11 20.66 -7.63
C PHE A 385 -70.22 22.00 -6.89
N ILE A 386 -69.10 22.48 -6.33
CA ILE A 386 -69.04 23.78 -5.66
C ILE A 386 -69.39 24.89 -6.66
N ALA A 387 -68.76 24.89 -7.84
CA ALA A 387 -69.04 25.85 -8.90
C ALA A 387 -70.53 25.90 -9.31
N ASP A 388 -71.21 24.75 -9.38
CA ASP A 388 -72.63 24.70 -9.71
C ASP A 388 -73.52 25.34 -8.62
N TYR A 389 -73.06 25.42 -7.37
CA TYR A 389 -73.77 26.09 -6.25
C TYR A 389 -73.52 27.59 -6.19
N GLU A 390 -72.28 28.04 -6.44
CA GLU A 390 -71.90 29.46 -6.30
C GLU A 390 -72.42 30.36 -7.43
N ALA A 391 -72.92 29.76 -8.53
CA ALA A 391 -73.33 30.42 -9.77
C ALA A 391 -72.19 31.19 -10.47
N TYR A 392 -72.25 31.27 -11.80
CA TYR A 392 -71.18 31.84 -12.61
C TYR A 392 -71.48 33.29 -12.99
N TYR A 393 -70.57 34.21 -12.62
CA TYR A 393 -70.63 35.62 -13.00
C TYR A 393 -69.35 36.02 -13.76
N PRO A 394 -69.44 36.27 -15.09
CA PRO A 394 -68.25 36.58 -15.90
C PRO A 394 -67.67 37.98 -15.61
N THR A 395 -68.47 38.90 -15.08
CA THR A 395 -68.09 40.26 -14.70
C THR A 395 -68.20 40.44 -13.19
N ALA A 396 -67.39 41.35 -12.64
CA ALA A 396 -67.50 41.73 -11.24
C ALA A 396 -68.91 42.25 -10.90
N TYR A 397 -69.44 41.83 -9.75
CA TYR A 397 -70.74 42.26 -9.24
C TYR A 397 -70.66 42.54 -7.73
N ARG A 398 -71.65 43.26 -7.20
CA ARG A 398 -71.84 43.48 -5.76
C ARG A 398 -73.18 42.90 -5.33
N GLY A 399 -73.16 42.12 -4.25
CA GLY A 399 -74.37 41.56 -3.64
C GLY A 399 -75.17 42.63 -2.88
N GLN A 400 -76.33 42.25 -2.33
CA GLN A 400 -77.17 43.15 -1.51
C GLN A 400 -76.53 43.52 -0.17
N ASP A 401 -75.49 42.81 0.26
CA ASP A 401 -74.87 42.87 1.57
C ASP A 401 -73.34 43.16 1.55
N SER A 402 -72.69 43.24 0.38
CA SER A 402 -71.22 43.17 0.30
C SER A 402 -70.50 44.51 0.11
N GLN A 403 -69.47 44.73 0.95
CA GLN A 403 -68.51 45.86 0.86
C GLN A 403 -67.48 45.68 -0.27
N ASN A 404 -67.28 44.46 -0.78
CA ASN A 404 -66.29 44.11 -1.81
C ASN A 404 -66.96 43.56 -3.09
N GLU A 405 -66.26 43.70 -4.22
CA GLU A 405 -66.69 43.13 -5.51
C GLU A 405 -66.39 41.62 -5.57
N THR A 406 -67.27 40.87 -6.22
CA THR A 406 -67.16 39.41 -6.38
C THR A 406 -67.20 39.05 -7.87
N ILE A 407 -66.47 38.01 -8.29
CA ILE A 407 -66.44 37.55 -9.68
C ILE A 407 -66.34 36.02 -9.78
N GLY A 408 -66.68 35.45 -10.94
CA GLY A 408 -66.54 34.02 -11.20
C GLY A 408 -67.55 33.19 -10.41
N TYR A 409 -67.04 32.22 -9.65
CA TYR A 409 -67.82 31.34 -8.76
C TYR A 409 -67.70 31.77 -7.28
N GLY A 410 -67.88 33.07 -7.01
CA GLY A 410 -67.87 33.61 -5.65
C GLY A 410 -66.52 34.14 -5.14
N HIS A 411 -65.54 34.37 -6.03
CA HIS A 411 -64.24 34.92 -5.64
C HIS A 411 -64.37 36.40 -5.24
N VAL A 412 -63.99 36.74 -4.00
CA VAL A 412 -63.99 38.12 -3.49
C VAL A 412 -62.70 38.80 -3.94
N ILE A 413 -62.84 39.80 -4.82
CA ILE A 413 -61.72 40.56 -5.40
C ILE A 413 -61.00 41.30 -4.28
N GLN A 414 -59.70 41.04 -4.13
CA GLN A 414 -58.83 41.67 -3.15
C GLN A 414 -58.17 42.94 -3.71
N ASP A 415 -57.67 43.79 -2.81
CA ASP A 415 -56.95 45.02 -3.18
C ASP A 415 -55.74 44.70 -4.08
N GLY A 416 -55.78 45.23 -5.31
CA GLY A 416 -54.72 45.05 -6.32
C GLY A 416 -55.06 44.04 -7.42
N GLU A 417 -56.09 43.23 -7.26
CA GLU A 417 -56.59 42.34 -8.31
C GLU A 417 -57.43 43.11 -9.33
N LYS A 418 -57.26 42.79 -10.61
CA LYS A 418 -58.02 43.42 -11.72
C LYS A 418 -58.51 42.36 -12.67
N PHE A 419 -59.83 42.29 -12.81
CA PHE A 419 -60.49 41.37 -13.72
C PHE A 419 -61.39 42.16 -14.68
N THR A 420 -61.47 41.76 -15.95
CA THR A 420 -62.34 42.38 -16.95
C THR A 420 -63.55 41.49 -17.24
N ASN A 421 -63.31 40.35 -17.89
CA ASN A 421 -64.28 39.27 -18.11
C ASN A 421 -63.56 37.94 -17.91
N LEU A 422 -64.08 37.08 -17.03
CA LEU A 422 -63.60 35.71 -16.91
C LEU A 422 -64.35 34.81 -17.90
N THR A 423 -63.65 33.80 -18.42
CA THR A 423 -64.25 32.59 -18.98
C THR A 423 -64.58 31.60 -17.85
N GLN A 424 -65.44 30.61 -18.11
CA GLN A 424 -65.73 29.57 -17.13
C GLN A 424 -64.49 28.78 -16.69
N ALA A 425 -63.52 28.59 -17.60
CA ALA A 425 -62.27 27.91 -17.30
C ALA A 425 -61.37 28.73 -16.36
N GLU A 426 -61.28 30.04 -16.58
CA GLU A 426 -60.52 30.95 -15.71
C GLU A 426 -61.20 31.09 -14.35
N ALA A 427 -62.53 31.24 -14.31
CA ALA A 427 -63.29 31.27 -13.06
C ALA A 427 -63.17 29.96 -12.27
N LYS A 428 -63.14 28.79 -12.95
CA LYS A 428 -62.90 27.50 -12.28
C LYS A 428 -61.47 27.38 -11.74
N SER A 429 -60.50 27.95 -12.43
CA SER A 429 -59.10 27.98 -11.98
C SER A 429 -58.94 28.89 -10.75
N LEU A 430 -59.65 30.02 -10.74
CA LEU A 430 -59.71 30.93 -9.59
C LEU A 430 -60.39 30.26 -8.39
N LEU A 431 -61.53 29.60 -8.60
CA LEU A 431 -62.19 28.80 -7.57
C LEU A 431 -61.26 27.72 -7.00
N LYS A 432 -60.50 27.02 -7.86
CA LYS A 432 -59.52 26.03 -7.40
C LYS A 432 -58.46 26.66 -6.48
N SER A 433 -58.03 27.88 -6.77
CA SER A 433 -57.12 28.64 -5.91
C SER A 433 -57.78 28.99 -4.57
N ASP A 434 -59.01 29.47 -4.58
CA ASP A 434 -59.77 29.81 -3.36
C ASP A 434 -60.01 28.59 -2.46
N LEU A 435 -60.18 27.42 -3.09
CA LEU A 435 -60.38 26.16 -2.37
C LEU A 435 -59.12 25.68 -1.63
N ASN A 436 -57.93 26.18 -1.94
CA ASN A 436 -56.68 25.69 -1.35
C ASN A 436 -56.66 25.79 0.18
N ILE A 437 -57.18 26.88 0.76
CA ILE A 437 -57.23 27.06 2.21
C ILE A 437 -58.14 26.00 2.86
N TYR A 438 -59.24 25.64 2.20
CA TYR A 438 -60.17 24.63 2.68
C TYR A 438 -59.64 23.21 2.46
N VAL A 439 -58.98 22.94 1.32
CA VAL A 439 -58.29 21.67 1.07
C VAL A 439 -57.20 21.43 2.12
N SER A 440 -56.40 22.46 2.44
CA SER A 440 -55.40 22.38 3.50
C SER A 440 -56.07 22.14 4.85
N GLY A 441 -57.05 22.96 5.21
CA GLY A 441 -57.72 22.85 6.50
C GLY A 441 -58.42 21.51 6.71
N VAL A 442 -59.07 20.94 5.68
CA VAL A 442 -59.68 19.62 5.78
C VAL A 442 -58.60 18.55 5.94
N ASN A 443 -57.53 18.56 5.14
CA ASN A 443 -56.41 17.62 5.33
C ASN A 443 -55.84 17.70 6.73
N ASP A 444 -55.58 18.90 7.26
CA ASP A 444 -55.03 19.09 8.60
C ASP A 444 -55.97 18.53 9.67
N LEU A 445 -57.28 18.68 9.49
CA LEU A 445 -58.27 18.18 10.45
C LEU A 445 -58.55 16.67 10.33
N THR A 446 -58.28 16.07 9.16
CA THR A 446 -58.65 14.67 8.84
C THR A 446 -57.48 13.78 8.45
N HIS A 447 -56.22 14.21 8.62
CA HIS A 447 -55.02 13.47 8.20
C HIS A 447 -54.93 12.04 8.79
N GLU A 448 -55.51 11.83 9.98
CA GLU A 448 -55.58 10.53 10.66
C GLU A 448 -56.65 9.59 10.07
N LEU A 449 -57.49 10.07 9.16
CA LEU A 449 -58.62 9.33 8.60
C LEU A 449 -58.31 8.87 7.17
N ASN A 450 -58.66 7.62 6.86
CA ASN A 450 -58.55 7.09 5.51
C ASN A 450 -59.79 7.46 4.68
N LEU A 451 -59.93 8.75 4.35
CA LEU A 451 -61.07 9.25 3.59
C LEU A 451 -60.99 8.78 2.13
N THR A 452 -62.13 8.45 1.54
CA THR A 452 -62.21 8.33 0.08
C THR A 452 -62.16 9.73 -0.56
N SER A 453 -61.82 9.81 -1.86
CA SER A 453 -61.79 11.09 -2.58
C SER A 453 -63.12 11.85 -2.49
N ASN A 454 -64.27 11.15 -2.56
CA ASN A 454 -65.58 11.78 -2.46
C ASN A 454 -65.89 12.28 -1.04
N GLN A 455 -65.48 11.54 -0.01
CA GLN A 455 -65.63 12.02 1.37
C GLN A 455 -64.83 13.29 1.59
N PHE A 456 -63.60 13.34 1.09
CA PHE A 456 -62.78 14.55 1.14
C PHE A 456 -63.43 15.73 0.38
N ASP A 457 -63.91 15.50 -0.85
CA ASP A 457 -64.58 16.52 -1.65
C ASP A 457 -65.82 17.11 -0.95
N ALA A 458 -66.64 16.26 -0.31
CA ALA A 458 -67.81 16.69 0.45
C ALA A 458 -67.43 17.60 1.62
N LEU A 459 -66.39 17.24 2.38
CA LEU A 459 -65.91 18.02 3.52
C LEU A 459 -65.28 19.34 3.08
N VAL A 460 -64.60 19.38 1.94
CA VAL A 460 -64.08 20.62 1.35
C VAL A 460 -65.24 21.52 0.91
N SER A 461 -66.28 20.99 0.26
CA SER A 461 -67.47 21.77 -0.10
C SER A 461 -68.17 22.35 1.13
N PHE A 462 -68.36 21.53 2.16
CA PHE A 462 -68.96 21.96 3.43
C PHE A 462 -68.13 23.07 4.08
N SER A 463 -66.82 22.87 4.16
CA SER A 463 -65.89 23.84 4.75
C SER A 463 -65.82 25.14 3.96
N TYR A 464 -65.89 25.09 2.62
CA TYR A 464 -65.96 26.27 1.76
C TYR A 464 -67.23 27.09 2.04
N ASN A 465 -68.37 26.42 2.21
CA ASN A 465 -69.64 27.10 2.46
C ASN A 465 -69.81 27.64 3.88
N CYS A 466 -69.39 26.88 4.90
CA CYS A 466 -69.60 27.24 6.30
C CYS A 466 -68.38 27.93 6.93
N GLY A 467 -67.24 27.93 6.25
CA GLY A 467 -65.95 28.34 6.79
C GLY A 467 -65.24 27.20 7.52
N ILE A 468 -63.91 27.18 7.40
CA ILE A 468 -63.08 26.13 8.02
C ILE A 468 -63.16 26.11 9.55
N HIS A 469 -63.39 27.27 10.18
CA HIS A 469 -63.58 27.38 11.62
C HIS A 469 -64.87 26.67 12.08
N ALA A 470 -65.95 26.78 11.31
CA ALA A 470 -67.21 26.10 11.61
C ALA A 470 -67.05 24.57 11.51
N PHE A 471 -66.30 24.08 10.52
CA PHE A 471 -65.98 22.66 10.40
C PHE A 471 -65.10 22.16 11.55
N THR A 472 -64.09 22.94 11.94
CA THR A 472 -63.18 22.61 13.06
C THR A 472 -63.94 22.34 14.37
N GLN A 473 -64.97 23.15 14.66
CA GLN A 473 -65.79 23.03 15.88
C GLN A 473 -67.04 22.16 15.69
N SER A 474 -67.22 21.55 14.52
CA SER A 474 -68.45 20.87 14.16
C SER A 474 -68.62 19.55 14.89
N LYS A 475 -69.89 19.23 15.20
CA LYS A 475 -70.26 17.87 15.62
C LYS A 475 -69.96 16.86 14.52
N LEU A 476 -70.15 17.25 13.25
CA LEU A 476 -69.80 16.47 12.06
C LEU A 476 -68.36 15.94 12.11
N LEU A 477 -67.35 16.81 12.28
CA LEU A 477 -65.94 16.38 12.35
C LEU A 477 -65.69 15.44 13.52
N LYS A 478 -66.27 15.73 14.69
CA LYS A 478 -66.13 14.89 15.89
C LYS A 478 -66.69 13.49 15.64
N ASP A 479 -67.89 13.40 15.10
CA ASP A 479 -68.59 12.14 14.89
C ASP A 479 -67.94 11.32 13.76
N ILE A 480 -67.42 11.97 12.71
CA ILE A 480 -66.57 11.33 11.68
C ILE A 480 -65.33 10.70 12.31
N LYS A 481 -64.58 11.44 13.15
CA LYS A 481 -63.37 10.92 13.82
C LYS A 481 -63.65 9.73 14.73
N THR A 482 -64.84 9.67 15.33
CA THR A 482 -65.26 8.55 16.18
C THR A 482 -65.94 7.41 15.41
N GLY A 483 -66.10 7.52 14.08
CA GLY A 483 -66.70 6.49 13.25
C GLY A 483 -68.22 6.32 13.46
N ALA A 484 -68.97 7.42 13.60
CA ALA A 484 -70.43 7.39 13.73
C ALA A 484 -71.13 6.80 12.49
N SER A 485 -72.40 6.41 12.64
CA SER A 485 -73.21 5.87 11.54
C SER A 485 -73.51 6.93 10.48
N LEU A 486 -73.75 6.50 9.23
CA LEU A 486 -74.10 7.43 8.14
C LEU A 486 -75.37 8.25 8.43
N ASP A 487 -76.34 7.68 9.16
CA ASP A 487 -77.53 8.43 9.58
C ASP A 487 -77.18 9.57 10.53
N THR A 488 -76.25 9.35 11.47
CA THR A 488 -75.75 10.42 12.35
C THR A 488 -74.97 11.47 11.57
N ILE A 489 -74.11 11.06 10.63
CA ILE A 489 -73.37 11.99 9.76
C ILE A 489 -74.32 12.86 8.92
N LYS A 490 -75.42 12.27 8.43
CA LYS A 490 -76.47 13.01 7.72
C LYS A 490 -77.10 14.09 8.60
N ASP A 491 -77.51 13.71 9.81
CA ASP A 491 -78.11 14.65 10.76
C ASP A 491 -77.13 15.78 11.12
N ASP A 492 -75.84 15.48 11.26
CA ASP A 492 -74.79 16.46 11.55
C ASP A 492 -74.58 17.47 10.42
N PHE A 493 -74.61 17.04 9.15
CA PHE A 493 -74.63 17.97 8.01
C PHE A 493 -75.83 18.92 8.10
N CYS A 494 -77.01 18.39 8.45
CA CYS A 494 -78.25 19.15 8.55
C CYS A 494 -78.31 20.13 9.75
N LEU A 495 -77.34 20.13 10.67
CA LEU A 495 -77.24 21.17 11.71
C LEU A 495 -76.92 22.56 11.11
N TYR A 496 -76.32 22.59 9.91
CA TYR A 496 -75.84 23.80 9.24
C TYR A 496 -76.78 24.24 8.10
N ILE A 497 -78.07 24.38 8.42
CA ILE A 497 -79.12 24.79 7.48
C ILE A 497 -79.79 26.13 7.82
N HIS A 498 -79.37 26.80 8.89
CA HIS A 498 -80.03 28.00 9.39
C HIS A 498 -79.41 29.28 8.82
N VAL A 499 -80.26 30.27 8.54
CA VAL A 499 -79.87 31.65 8.17
C VAL A 499 -80.58 32.65 9.07
N THR A 500 -79.99 33.82 9.27
CA THR A 500 -80.63 34.93 9.98
C THR A 500 -81.54 35.69 9.02
N ASP A 501 -82.82 35.79 9.34
CA ASP A 501 -83.74 36.64 8.58
C ASP A 501 -83.54 38.14 8.87
N ALA A 502 -84.26 39.00 8.14
CA ALA A 502 -84.18 40.45 8.30
C ALA A 502 -84.60 40.97 9.70
N SER A 503 -85.25 40.12 10.51
CA SER A 503 -85.65 40.43 11.88
C SER A 503 -84.64 39.95 12.94
N GLY A 504 -83.57 39.28 12.51
CA GLY A 504 -82.56 38.73 13.41
C GLY A 504 -82.88 37.30 13.91
N GLN A 505 -83.94 36.67 13.42
CA GLN A 505 -84.33 35.32 13.82
C GLN A 505 -83.64 34.27 12.95
N GLN A 506 -83.18 33.17 13.56
CA GLN A 506 -82.69 32.00 12.81
C GLN A 506 -83.87 31.24 12.19
N ILE A 507 -83.84 31.06 10.88
CA ILE A 507 -84.80 30.28 10.11
C ILE A 507 -84.09 29.22 9.29
N GLU A 508 -84.75 28.09 9.05
CA GLU A 508 -84.22 27.06 8.15
C GLU A 508 -84.23 27.55 6.70
N SER A 509 -83.07 27.50 6.05
CA SER A 509 -82.90 27.78 4.63
C SER A 509 -83.04 26.50 3.84
N LEU A 510 -84.10 26.41 3.04
CA LEU A 510 -84.29 25.29 2.10
C LEU A 510 -83.09 25.16 1.14
N GLY A 511 -82.46 26.27 0.76
CA GLY A 511 -81.26 26.26 -0.08
C GLY A 511 -80.06 25.59 0.61
N LEU A 512 -79.81 25.92 1.88
CA LEU A 512 -78.75 25.28 2.66
C LEU A 512 -79.07 23.81 2.93
N TRP A 513 -80.33 23.49 3.27
CA TRP A 513 -80.76 22.10 3.45
C TRP A 513 -80.49 21.25 2.21
N ARG A 514 -80.84 21.73 1.02
CA ARG A 514 -80.54 21.04 -0.25
C ARG A 514 -79.03 20.81 -0.42
N ARG A 515 -78.19 21.81 -0.13
CA ARG A 515 -76.72 21.69 -0.20
C ARG A 515 -76.17 20.66 0.79
N ARG A 516 -76.63 20.68 2.04
CA ARG A 516 -76.23 19.71 3.07
C ARG A 516 -76.59 18.27 2.69
N MET A 517 -77.77 18.07 2.13
CA MET A 517 -78.20 16.76 1.63
C MET A 517 -77.37 16.27 0.44
N ASP A 518 -77.06 17.16 -0.51
CA ASP A 518 -76.19 16.83 -1.65
C ASP A 518 -74.74 16.56 -1.19
N GLU A 519 -74.19 17.34 -0.26
CA GLU A 519 -72.87 17.08 0.34
C GLU A 519 -72.84 15.74 1.09
N TYR A 520 -73.92 15.39 1.79
CA TYR A 520 -74.08 14.07 2.41
C TYR A 520 -74.14 12.93 1.36
N ASP A 521 -74.85 13.11 0.23
CA ASP A 521 -74.92 12.10 -0.83
C ASP A 521 -73.55 11.93 -1.53
N ILE A 522 -72.76 13.01 -1.67
CA ILE A 522 -71.35 12.91 -2.07
C ILE A 522 -70.57 12.10 -1.03
N TYR A 523 -70.69 12.44 0.26
CA TYR A 523 -69.93 11.78 1.32
C TYR A 523 -70.24 10.29 1.43
N SER A 524 -71.53 9.93 1.41
CA SER A 524 -72.00 8.57 1.67
C SER A 524 -72.00 7.66 0.44
N LYS A 525 -72.27 8.21 -0.75
CA LYS A 525 -72.46 7.43 -2.00
C LYS A 525 -71.51 7.82 -3.12
N GLY A 526 -70.83 8.97 -3.01
CA GLY A 526 -70.04 9.54 -4.10
C GLY A 526 -70.91 10.11 -5.24
N ASP A 527 -72.15 10.50 -4.93
CA ASP A 527 -73.10 11.02 -5.90
C ASP A 527 -73.07 12.55 -6.00
N TYR A 528 -72.93 13.09 -7.21
CA TYR A 528 -72.76 14.52 -7.49
C TYR A 528 -73.93 15.12 -8.28
N THR A 529 -75.05 14.40 -8.47
CA THR A 529 -76.14 14.77 -9.39
C THR A 529 -77.04 15.93 -8.94
N ARG A 530 -76.90 16.40 -7.69
CA ARG A 530 -77.70 17.50 -7.11
C ARG A 530 -79.22 17.25 -7.11
N ASP A 531 -79.62 16.08 -6.63
CA ASP A 531 -81.00 15.57 -6.72
C ASP A 531 -82.04 16.41 -5.99
N TYR A 532 -81.63 17.21 -4.99
CA TYR A 532 -82.55 18.05 -4.22
C TYR A 532 -82.78 19.43 -4.84
N ARG A 533 -82.11 19.77 -5.95
CA ARG A 533 -82.23 21.09 -6.60
C ARG A 533 -83.67 21.45 -7.01
N ASN A 534 -84.48 20.45 -7.33
CA ASN A 534 -85.87 20.59 -7.81
C ASN A 534 -86.94 20.25 -6.75
N ARG A 535 -86.55 19.94 -5.51
CA ARG A 535 -87.45 19.48 -4.43
C ARG A 535 -87.87 20.60 -3.49
#